data_AF-A0A0C2FUS7-F1
#
_entry.id   AF-A0A0C2FUS7-F1
#
_cell.length_a   1.000
_cell.length_b   1.000
_cell.length_c   1.000
_cell.angle_alpha   90.00
_cell.angle_beta   90.00
_cell.angle_gamma   90.00
#
_symmetry.space_group_name_H-M   'P 1'
#
loop_
_entity.id
_entity.type
_entity.pdbx_description
1 polymer ?
#
loop_
_entity_poly.entity_id
_entity_poly.type
_entity_poly.pdbx_seq_one_letter_code
_entity_poly.pdbx_strand_id
1 'polypeptide(L)' 'DYAELPDLPYDRDRLARLLPFGILAGPPKEDKMVVHFAPAPPDAADPQAAFTAVQPVGNVTIPLSAA' A
#
# COMPACT_ATOMS: atom_id res chain seq x y z
N ASP A 1 10.83 -9.73 33.16
CA ASP A 1 11.71 -8.58 33.37
C ASP A 1 11.13 -7.39 32.61
N TYR A 2 10.12 -6.76 33.20
CA TYR A 2 9.47 -5.57 32.62
C TYR A 2 10.08 -4.38 33.34
N ALA A 3 11.02 -3.71 32.69
CA ALA A 3 11.56 -2.45 33.21
C ALA A 3 10.40 -1.48 33.37
N GLU A 4 10.10 -1.11 34.61
CA GLU A 4 9.08 -0.14 34.98
C GLU A 4 9.38 1.16 34.22
N LEU A 5 8.53 1.48 33.25
CA LEU A 5 8.54 2.82 32.65
C LEU A 5 8.23 3.78 33.80
N PRO A 6 9.06 4.80 34.07
CA PRO A 6 8.74 5.80 35.09
C PRO A 6 7.34 6.36 34.82
N ASP A 7 6.59 6.67 35.88
CA ASP A 7 5.32 7.41 35.82
C ASP A 7 5.56 8.77 35.16
N LEU A 8 5.55 8.73 33.82
CA LEU A 8 5.63 9.89 32.98
C LEU A 8 4.20 10.36 32.78
N PRO A 9 3.94 11.67 32.92
CA PRO A 9 2.62 12.22 32.66
C PRO A 9 2.15 11.77 31.28
N TYR A 10 0.90 11.33 31.20
CA TYR A 10 0.28 10.89 29.95
C TYR A 10 0.31 12.05 28.94
N ASP A 11 1.33 12.03 28.08
CA ASP A 11 1.52 12.99 27.02
C ASP A 11 1.24 12.26 25.70
N ARG A 12 0.06 12.54 25.13
CA ARG A 12 -0.34 11.99 23.83
C ARG A 12 0.69 12.27 22.75
N ASP A 13 1.38 13.40 22.81
CA ASP A 13 2.36 13.80 21.81
C ASP A 13 3.67 13.02 21.95
N ARG A 14 4.04 12.63 23.17
CA ARG A 14 5.21 11.77 23.43
C ARG A 14 4.94 10.31 23.07
N LEU A 15 3.73 9.80 23.30
CA LEU A 15 3.32 8.46 22.86
C LEU A 15 3.32 8.32 21.34
N ALA A 16 2.92 9.37 20.62
CA ALA A 16 2.98 9.41 19.16
C ALA A 16 4.41 9.31 18.61
N ARG A 17 5.42 9.76 19.38
CA ARG A 17 6.84 9.69 19.00
C ARG A 17 7.50 8.35 19.30
N LEU A 18 6.98 7.59 20.26
CA LEU A 18 7.56 6.32 20.72
C LEU A 18 7.01 5.10 19.98
N LEU A 19 5.91 5.25 19.23
CA LEU A 19 5.37 4.21 18.37
C LEU A 19 5.92 4.40 16.94
N PRO A 20 6.83 3.54 16.44
CA PRO A 20 7.33 3.60 15.07
C PRO A 20 6.28 3.21 14.01
N PHE A 21 5.03 3.00 14.42
CA PHE A 21 3.87 2.76 13.56
C PHE A 21 2.92 3.96 13.57
N GLY A 22 3.47 5.18 13.60
CA GLY A 22 2.72 6.37 13.24
C GLY A 22 2.03 6.10 11.90
N ILE A 23 0.71 6.11 11.90
CA ILE A 23 -0.13 6.03 10.71
C ILE A 23 0.54 6.89 9.63
N LEU A 24 0.90 6.29 8.50
CA LEU A 24 1.35 6.98 7.31
C LEU A 24 0.14 7.74 6.74
N ALA A 25 -0.40 8.69 7.51
CA ALA A 25 -1.47 9.59 7.12
C ALA A 25 -0.84 10.63 6.19
N GLY A 26 -0.57 10.19 4.96
CA GLY A 26 -0.39 11.11 3.86
C GLY A 26 -1.66 11.93 3.65
N PRO A 27 -1.57 13.12 3.04
CA PRO A 27 -2.74 13.95 2.79
C PRO A 27 -3.82 13.14 2.04
N PRO A 28 -5.12 13.36 2.36
CA PRO A 28 -6.21 12.68 1.68
C PRO A 28 -6.06 12.93 0.18
N LYS A 29 -5.85 11.84 -0.54
CA LYS A 29 -5.54 11.87 -1.95
C LYS A 29 -6.48 10.92 -2.67
N GLU A 30 -7.03 11.43 -3.76
CA GLU A 30 -7.69 10.61 -4.76
C GLU A 30 -6.61 10.06 -5.68
N ASP A 31 -6.23 8.81 -5.44
CA ASP A 31 -5.42 8.03 -6.35
C ASP A 31 -6.31 7.12 -7.20
N LYS A 32 -5.77 6.60 -8.30
CA LYS A 32 -6.43 5.55 -9.07
C LYS A 32 -5.43 4.44 -9.36
N MET A 33 -5.84 3.21 -9.11
CA MET A 33 -5.08 2.03 -9.53
C MET A 33 -5.68 1.52 -10.84
N VAL A 34 -4.87 1.45 -11.88
CA VAL A 34 -5.28 0.91 -13.19
C VAL A 34 -4.64 -0.46 -13.35
N VAL A 35 -5.47 -1.48 -13.44
CA VAL A 35 -5.05 -2.87 -13.69
C VAL A 35 -5.31 -3.19 -15.15
N HIS A 36 -4.25 -3.45 -15.91
CA HIS A 36 -4.34 -3.90 -17.28
C HIS A 36 -4.30 -5.43 -17.36
N PHE A 37 -5.05 -6.01 -18.28
CA PHE A 37 -5.10 -7.46 -18.45
C PHE A 37 -5.13 -7.87 -19.92
N ALA A 38 -4.59 -9.05 -20.20
CA ALA A 38 -4.57 -9.69 -21.51
C ALA A 38 -4.63 -11.22 -21.33
N PRO A 39 -5.11 -11.98 -22.33
CA PRO A 39 -4.99 -13.43 -22.35
C PRO A 39 -3.53 -13.86 -22.21
N ALA A 40 -3.28 -14.82 -21.32
CA ALA A 40 -1.94 -15.35 -21.14
C ALA A 40 -1.52 -16.17 -22.39
N PRO A 41 -0.27 -16.02 -22.86
CA PRO A 41 0.30 -16.95 -23.83
C PRO A 41 0.29 -18.38 -23.25
N PRO A 42 0.09 -19.43 -24.08
CA PRO A 42 -0.14 -20.80 -23.63
C PRO A 42 1.00 -21.40 -22.77
N ASP A 43 2.21 -20.85 -22.83
CA ASP A 43 3.39 -21.35 -22.10
C ASP A 43 4.06 -20.27 -21.22
N ALA A 44 3.34 -19.21 -20.89
CA ALA A 44 3.88 -18.13 -20.06
C ALA A 44 4.03 -18.57 -18.59
N ALA A 45 5.27 -18.82 -18.17
CA ALA A 45 5.61 -19.07 -16.76
C ALA A 45 5.89 -17.77 -15.98
N ASP A 46 6.30 -16.70 -16.67
CA ASP A 46 6.53 -15.37 -16.08
C ASP A 46 5.49 -14.36 -16.60
N PRO A 47 4.56 -13.89 -15.74
CA PRO A 47 3.55 -12.93 -16.13
C PRO A 47 4.13 -11.54 -16.46
N GLN A 48 5.28 -11.14 -15.91
CA GLN A 48 5.84 -9.81 -16.17
C GLN A 48 6.48 -9.73 -17.56
N ALA A 49 7.25 -10.75 -17.94
CA ALA A 49 7.76 -10.88 -19.30
C ALA A 49 6.62 -11.07 -20.31
N ALA A 50 5.64 -11.92 -20.00
CA ALA A 50 4.50 -12.16 -20.88
C ALA A 50 3.69 -10.88 -21.13
N PHE A 51 3.36 -10.12 -20.09
CA PHE A 51 2.57 -8.90 -20.22
C PHE A 51 3.24 -7.83 -21.10
N THR A 52 4.57 -7.81 -21.17
CA THR A 52 5.31 -6.91 -22.08
C THR A 52 5.15 -7.28 -23.55
N ALA A 53 4.89 -8.56 -23.84
CA ALA A 53 4.76 -9.10 -25.18
C ALA A 53 3.31 -9.13 -25.71
N VAL A 54 2.31 -8.89 -24.86
CA VAL A 54 0.89 -8.94 -25.24
C VAL A 54 0.25 -7.55 -25.18
N GLN A 55 -0.55 -7.21 -26.18
CA GLN A 55 -1.36 -5.99 -26.13
C GLN A 55 -2.48 -6.17 -25.08
N PRO A 56 -2.66 -5.23 -24.14
CA PRO A 56 -3.76 -5.28 -23.18
C PRO A 56 -5.11 -5.29 -23.89
N VAL A 57 -5.98 -6.23 -23.52
CA VAL A 57 -7.35 -6.33 -24.06
C VAL A 57 -8.29 -5.35 -23.36
N GLY A 58 -7.95 -4.97 -22.13
CA GLY A 58 -8.69 -3.96 -21.39
C GLY A 58 -7.99 -3.55 -20.10
N ASN A 59 -8.67 -2.67 -19.36
CA ASN A 59 -8.24 -2.24 -18.04
C ASN A 59 -9.41 -2.11 -17.07
N VAL A 60 -9.12 -2.34 -15.80
CA VAL A 60 -10.01 -2.04 -14.68
C VAL A 60 -9.40 -0.89 -13.89
N THR A 61 -10.15 0.18 -13.70
CA THR A 61 -9.71 1.32 -12.89
C THR A 61 -10.41 1.28 -11.55
N ILE A 62 -9.63 1.21 -10.48
CA ILE A 62 -10.12 1.22 -9.10
C ILE A 62 -9.79 2.60 -8.52
N PRO A 63 -10.79 3.44 -8.21
CA PRO A 63 -10.56 4.69 -7.50
C PRO A 63 -10.12 4.36 -6.06
N LEU A 64 -9.02 4.96 -5.63
CA LEU A 64 -8.48 4.84 -4.29
C LEU A 64 -8.62 6.19 -3.61
N SER A 65 -9.59 6.30 -2.72
CA SER A 65 -9.76 7.47 -1.87
C SER A 65 -9.14 7.17 -0.51
N ALA A 66 -8.08 7.87 -0.15
CA ALA A 66 -7.57 7.87 1.23
C ALA A 66 -8.31 8.96 2.02
N ALA A 67 -9.05 8.56 3.05
CA ALA A 67 -9.80 9.43 3.97
C ALA A 67 -9.13 9.46 5.35
#